data_AF-A0A5B7UTZ2-F1
#
_entry.id   AF-A0A5B7UTZ2-F1
#
_cell.length_a   1.000
_cell.length_b   1.000
_cell.length_c   1.000
_cell.angle_alpha   90.00
_cell.angle_beta   90.00
_cell.angle_gamma   90.00
#
_symmetry.space_group_name_H-M   'P 1'
#
loop_
_entity.id
_entity.type
_entity.pdbx_description
1 polymer ?
#
loop_
_entity_poly.entity_id
_entity_poly.type
_entity_poly.pdbx_seq_one_letter_code
_entity_poly.pdbx_strand_id
1 'polypeptide(L)'
;MRRRVALALGSVLAAGTLALALPGSALAAEGVLVVGGVAYADPSGCYDTDSRPLTVDNHTDEVALVFSGPDCTGGLLELVVPGESSVSEFGTSVYVD
;
A
#
# COMPACT_ATOMS: atom_id res chain seq x y z
N MET A 1 -63.03 12.36 -31.23
CA MET A 1 -62.42 11.24 -30.48
C MET A 1 -61.16 10.77 -31.21
N ARG A 2 -60.16 10.35 -30.43
CA ARG A 2 -58.90 9.66 -30.78
C ARG A 2 -57.65 10.55 -30.94
N ARG A 3 -56.71 10.22 -30.04
CA ARG A 3 -55.49 10.89 -29.59
C ARG A 3 -54.28 10.31 -30.32
N ARG A 4 -53.26 11.17 -30.47
CA ARG A 4 -51.81 10.92 -30.28
C ARG A 4 -51.13 9.85 -31.17
N VAL A 5 -50.27 10.34 -32.07
CA VAL A 5 -49.16 9.62 -32.74
C VAL A 5 -48.10 10.71 -32.99
N ALA A 6 -46.80 10.62 -32.75
CA ALA A 6 -45.86 9.65 -32.18
C ALA A 6 -44.66 10.50 -31.66
N LEU A 7 -44.14 10.26 -30.45
CA LEU A 7 -42.83 9.65 -30.20
C LEU A 7 -41.69 10.08 -31.15
N ALA A 8 -40.78 10.92 -30.64
CA ALA A 8 -39.37 10.91 -31.02
C ALA A 8 -38.54 11.29 -29.78
N LEU A 9 -38.15 10.27 -29.01
CA LEU A 9 -37.14 10.36 -27.95
C LEU A 9 -35.77 10.45 -28.63
N GLY A 10 -35.17 11.64 -28.64
CA GLY A 10 -33.79 11.84 -29.08
C GLY A 10 -32.82 11.32 -28.02
N SER A 11 -32.19 10.18 -28.27
CA SER A 11 -31.12 9.62 -27.43
C SER A 11 -29.82 10.40 -27.65
N VAL A 12 -29.45 11.27 -26.71
CA VAL A 12 -28.12 11.89 -26.67
C VAL A 12 -27.13 10.86 -26.13
N LEU A 13 -26.25 10.36 -27.00
CA LEU A 13 -25.08 9.57 -26.62
C LEU A 13 -24.07 10.48 -25.93
N ALA A 14 -24.04 10.48 -24.60
CA ALA A 14 -22.95 11.09 -23.86
C ALA A 14 -21.72 10.16 -23.94
N ALA A 15 -20.71 10.57 -24.71
CA ALA A 15 -19.43 9.89 -24.78
C ALA A 15 -18.74 9.95 -23.39
N GLY A 16 -18.61 8.82 -22.73
CA GLY A 16 -17.85 8.71 -21.50
C GLY A 16 -16.35 8.76 -21.80
N THR A 17 -15.67 9.80 -21.32
CA THR A 17 -14.20 9.81 -21.24
C THR A 17 -13.79 8.83 -20.14
N LEU A 18 -13.29 7.66 -20.53
CA LEU A 18 -12.60 6.75 -19.61
C LEU A 18 -11.32 7.47 -19.14
N ALA A 19 -11.37 8.03 -17.93
CA ALA A 19 -10.17 8.42 -17.23
C ALA A 19 -9.36 7.15 -16.98
N LEU A 20 -8.25 7.00 -17.70
CA LEU A 20 -7.26 5.97 -17.45
C LEU A 20 -6.70 6.23 -16.04
N ALA A 21 -7.23 5.52 -15.05
CA ALA A 21 -6.53 5.34 -13.79
C ALA A 21 -5.25 4.56 -14.13
N LEU A 22 -4.15 5.28 -14.37
CA LEU A 22 -2.83 4.69 -14.39
C LEU A 22 -2.65 4.08 -13.00
N PRO A 23 -2.52 2.74 -12.85
CA PRO A 23 -1.99 2.21 -11.61
C PRO A 23 -0.63 2.86 -11.45
N GLY A 24 -0.48 3.73 -10.44
CA GLY A 24 0.83 4.22 -10.06
C GLY A 24 1.69 2.99 -9.86
N SER A 25 2.73 2.84 -10.66
CA SER A 25 3.78 1.87 -10.35
C SER A 25 4.31 2.28 -8.98
N ALA A 26 3.90 1.58 -7.93
CA ALA A 26 4.61 1.61 -6.67
C ALA A 26 6.03 1.14 -7.02
N LEU A 27 6.97 2.06 -6.97
CA LEU A 27 8.37 1.74 -7.14
C LEU A 27 8.75 1.05 -5.84
N ALA A 28 9.10 -0.24 -5.92
CA ALA A 28 9.60 -0.95 -4.77
C ALA A 28 10.98 -0.42 -4.38
N ALA A 29 11.23 -0.31 -3.09
CA ALA A 29 12.54 0.00 -2.54
C ALA A 29 13.58 -0.96 -3.10
N GLU A 30 14.77 -0.46 -3.41
CA GLU A 30 15.87 -1.27 -3.90
C GLU A 30 16.64 -1.83 -2.70
N GLY A 31 16.87 -3.15 -2.69
CA GLY A 31 17.64 -3.81 -1.63
C GLY A 31 16.85 -4.89 -0.88
N VAL A 32 17.11 -5.05 0.42
CA VAL A 32 16.49 -6.11 1.22
C VAL A 32 15.96 -5.58 2.55
N LEU A 33 14.68 -5.84 2.82
CA LEU A 33 14.08 -5.61 4.14
C LEU A 33 13.91 -6.94 4.86
N VAL A 34 14.36 -7.04 6.11
CA VAL A 34 14.13 -8.20 6.96
C VAL A 34 13.11 -7.84 8.04
N VAL A 35 11.96 -8.53 8.05
CA VAL A 35 10.88 -8.31 9.02
C VAL A 35 10.66 -9.59 9.81
N GLY A 36 10.88 -9.55 11.13
CA GLY A 36 10.74 -10.73 12.00
C GLY A 36 11.59 -11.93 11.57
N GLY A 37 12.76 -11.67 10.97
CA GLY A 37 13.66 -12.70 10.45
C GLY A 37 13.35 -13.20 9.03
N VAL A 38 12.31 -12.67 8.36
CA VAL A 38 11.98 -12.99 6.97
C VAL A 38 12.51 -11.90 6.06
N ALA A 39 13.33 -12.28 5.08
CA ALA A 39 13.92 -11.35 4.12
C ALA A 39 13.03 -11.18 2.87
N TYR A 40 12.85 -9.93 2.46
CA TYR A 40 12.12 -9.50 1.27
C TYR A 40 13.05 -8.69 0.37
N ALA A 41 13.29 -9.18 -0.84
CA ALA A 41 14.10 -8.48 -1.83
C ALA A 41 13.23 -7.54 -2.67
N ASP A 42 13.78 -6.36 -2.93
CA ASP A 42 13.13 -5.22 -3.58
C ASP A 42 11.67 -5.02 -3.07
N PRO A 43 11.51 -4.76 -1.76
CA PRO A 43 10.22 -4.81 -1.09
C PRO A 43 9.35 -3.59 -1.39
N SER A 44 8.03 -3.77 -1.30
CA SER A 44 7.05 -2.68 -1.40
C SER A 44 5.78 -3.06 -0.64
N GLY A 45 5.13 -2.06 -0.07
CA GLY A 45 3.89 -2.19 0.66
C GLY A 45 4.07 -2.65 2.11
N CYS A 46 3.05 -3.34 2.60
CA CYS A 46 2.94 -3.68 4.02
C CYS A 46 3.24 -5.16 4.30
N TYR A 47 4.00 -5.41 5.36
CA TYR A 47 4.40 -6.73 5.81
C TYR A 47 3.97 -6.95 7.26
N ASP A 48 3.01 -7.84 7.45
CA ASP A 48 2.61 -8.32 8.77
C ASP A 48 3.58 -9.37 9.31
N THR A 49 3.64 -9.48 10.63
CA THR A 49 4.45 -10.51 11.29
C THR A 49 3.89 -10.88 12.66
N ASP A 50 3.94 -12.17 12.94
CA ASP A 50 3.62 -12.71 14.26
C ASP A 50 4.86 -12.78 15.18
N SER A 51 6.04 -12.35 14.72
CA SER A 51 7.28 -12.35 15.50
C SER A 51 7.20 -11.34 16.65
N ARG A 52 7.57 -11.79 17.87
CA ARG A 52 7.62 -10.95 19.07
C ARG A 52 8.92 -11.18 19.85
N PRO A 53 9.71 -10.12 20.14
CA PRO A 53 9.54 -8.75 19.65
C PRO A 53 9.71 -8.67 18.13
N LEU A 54 9.20 -7.60 17.52
CA LEU A 54 9.39 -7.34 16.11
C LEU A 54 10.82 -6.85 15.88
N THR A 55 11.60 -7.57 15.08
CA THR A 55 12.91 -7.13 14.59
C THR A 55 12.80 -6.66 13.15
N VAL A 56 13.37 -5.50 12.83
CA VAL A 56 13.43 -4.96 11.47
C VAL A 56 14.87 -4.63 11.13
N ASP A 57 15.42 -5.23 10.08
CA ASP A 57 16.71 -4.84 9.51
C ASP A 57 16.46 -4.24 8.13
N ASN A 58 16.73 -2.95 7.98
CA ASN A 58 16.46 -2.23 6.74
C ASN A 58 17.75 -2.08 5.92
N HIS A 59 17.94 -2.94 4.93
CA HIS A 59 19.00 -2.83 3.92
C HIS A 59 18.46 -2.36 2.57
N THR A 60 17.37 -1.58 2.57
CA THR A 60 16.86 -0.91 1.38
C THR A 60 17.35 0.54 1.32
N ASP A 61 17.02 1.24 0.23
CA ASP A 61 17.25 2.67 0.04
C ASP A 61 16.09 3.57 0.53
N GLU A 62 15.02 2.96 1.06
CA GLU A 62 13.82 3.64 1.56
C GLU A 62 13.66 3.51 3.09
N VAL A 63 12.86 4.38 3.70
CA VAL A 63 12.57 4.30 5.14
C VAL A 63 11.47 3.27 5.42
N ALA A 64 11.76 2.30 6.28
CA ALA A 64 10.75 1.34 6.76
C ALA A 64 10.00 1.89 7.99
N LEU A 65 8.67 1.79 7.97
CA LEU A 65 7.78 2.36 8.98
C LEU A 65 7.16 1.23 9.82
N VAL A 66 7.37 1.24 11.13
CA VAL A 66 6.82 0.22 12.03
C VAL A 66 5.49 0.67 12.63
N PHE A 67 4.46 -0.14 12.46
CA PHE A 67 3.11 0.16 12.96
C PHE A 67 2.69 -0.78 14.09
N SER A 68 1.85 -0.27 14.99
CA SER A 68 1.32 -1.03 16.12
C SER A 68 0.26 -2.07 15.74
N GLY A 69 -0.44 -1.88 14.62
CA GLY A 69 -1.52 -2.74 14.14
C GLY A 69 -1.11 -3.58 12.93
N PRO A 70 -1.94 -4.57 12.54
CA PRO A 70 -1.77 -5.31 11.30
C PRO A 70 -2.10 -4.43 10.08
N ASP A 71 -1.74 -4.88 8.88
CA ASP A 71 -2.00 -4.20 7.61
C ASP A 71 -1.52 -2.73 7.61
N CYS A 72 -0.46 -2.42 8.36
CA CYS A 72 0.11 -1.08 8.52
C CYS A 72 -0.91 -0.06 9.04
N THR A 73 -1.85 -0.53 9.86
CA THR A 73 -2.81 0.28 10.58
C THR A 73 -2.34 0.62 12.00
N GLY A 74 -3.05 1.53 12.67
CA GLY A 74 -2.73 1.93 14.04
C GLY A 74 -1.68 3.04 14.10
N GLY A 75 -0.96 3.12 15.22
CA GLY A 75 0.03 4.16 15.46
C GLY A 75 1.37 3.81 14.81
N LEU A 76 2.01 4.79 14.17
CA LEU A 76 3.41 4.71 13.81
C LEU A 76 4.26 4.72 15.09
N LEU A 77 5.03 3.66 15.29
CA LEU A 77 5.88 3.51 16.47
C LEU A 77 7.30 3.99 16.19
N GLU A 78 7.87 3.54 15.07
CA GLU A 78 9.29 3.72 14.77
C GLU A 78 9.53 3.93 13.27
N LEU A 79 10.61 4.64 12.96
CA LEU A 79 11.15 4.84 11.61
C LEU A 79 12.51 4.13 11.56
N VAL A 80 12.67 3.18 10.66
CA VAL A 80 13.93 2.46 10.43
C VAL A 80 14.50 2.94 9.12
N VAL A 81 15.45 3.87 9.18
CA VAL A 81 16.07 4.46 8.00
C VAL A 81 16.99 3.45 7.27
N PRO A 82 17.35 3.70 6.00
CA PRO A 82 18.29 2.86 5.26
C PRO A 82 19.56 2.51 6.03
N GLY A 83 19.90 1.23 6.05
CA GLY A 83 21.08 0.66 6.70
C GLY A 83 20.96 0.43 8.22
N GLU A 84 19.85 0.83 8.84
CA GLU A 84 19.63 0.67 10.28
C GLU A 84 18.76 -0.54 10.62
N SER A 85 18.74 -0.89 11.91
CA SER A 85 17.93 -1.96 12.47
C SER A 85 17.17 -1.50 13.70
N SER A 86 15.98 -2.04 13.95
CA SER A 86 15.20 -1.78 15.17
C SER A 86 14.60 -3.04 15.77
N VAL A 87 14.30 -2.97 17.07
CA VAL A 87 13.57 -3.98 17.83
C VAL A 87 12.42 -3.29 18.57
N SER A 88 11.20 -3.69 18.25
CA SER A 88 9.98 -3.09 18.80
C SER A 88 9.15 -4.14 19.56
N GLU A 89 8.86 -3.87 20.83
CA GLU A 89 8.01 -4.73 21.67
C GLU A 89 6.54 -4.76 21.19
N PHE A 90 6.09 -3.68 20.55
CA PHE A 90 4.68 -3.48 20.18
C PHE A 90 4.42 -3.44 18.67
N GLY A 91 5.47 -3.47 17.85
CA GLY A 91 5.33 -3.45 16.39
C GLY A 91 4.68 -4.73 15.85
N THR A 92 3.74 -4.58 14.91
CA THR A 92 2.94 -5.68 14.35
C THR A 92 3.06 -5.76 12.82
N SER A 93 3.37 -4.64 12.16
CA SER A 93 3.57 -4.60 10.72
C SER A 93 4.61 -3.55 10.33
N VAL A 94 5.16 -3.68 9.13
CA VAL A 94 6.17 -2.78 8.56
C VAL A 94 5.77 -2.36 7.16
N TYR A 95 5.77 -1.05 6.89
CA TYR A 95 5.57 -0.49 5.55
C TYR A 95 6.90 -0.04 4.95
N VAL A 96 7.10 -0.24 3.66
CA VAL A 96 8.15 0.38 2.85
C VAL A 96 7.57 0.66 1.46
N ASP A 97 7.94 1.77 0.83
CA ASP A 97 7.50 2.07 -0.55
C ASP A 97 8.33 1.28 -1.57
#